data_AF-A0A819L320-F1
#
_entry.id   AF-A0A819L320-F1
#
_cell.length_a   1.000
_cell.length_b   1.000
_cell.length_c   1.000
_cell.angle_alpha   90.00
_cell.angle_beta   90.00
_cell.angle_gamma   90.00
#
_symmetry.space_group_name_H-M   'P 1'
#
loop_
_entity.id
_entity.type
_entity.pdbx_description
1 polymer ?
#
loop_
_entity_poly.entity_id
_entity_poly.type
_entity_poly.pdbx_seq_one_letter_code
_entity_poly.pdbx_strand_id
1 'polypeptide(L)'
;MSLILPNGYILDTIGPFWGTMNDASIAKNITDTCDILMKWCEKGDTMIVDHGFRDVIESFIDMGHEPRMPDFLTKGQKQHTVEQANRSRLITKVRWRIESYHARMKKWTLLSGRIENAFIPKVADCVRIVSAALNCYRGQIGQHAINSDDSMLAQYMRQQIGRNNILQARVDQGLLSSRSRWKKIEDSNFNFPQISLKDLRQLFFGTYQIKMGRSYVEEHMNSDGDYMIEVDNSNDNIVRASIHSRHSNASIYKAWIQFSLTEDPIEAWYCQCTAGARNVGCCSHVASIIWYLAYARHNNFTPSAGRQRLLQALTRQEPQTETDADTESSSEDE
;
A
#
# COMPACT_ATOMS: atom_id res chain seq x y z
N MET A 1 4.57 -19.00 9.68
CA MET A 1 3.42 -18.10 9.91
C MET A 1 3.61 -17.39 11.24
N SER A 2 3.25 -16.12 11.37
CA SER A 2 3.44 -15.36 12.61
C SER A 2 2.10 -14.83 13.09
N LEU A 3 1.85 -14.88 14.40
CA LEU A 3 0.70 -14.22 15.01
C LEU A 3 1.16 -12.98 15.77
N ILE A 4 0.58 -11.84 15.44
CA ILE A 4 1.01 -10.54 15.95
C ILE A 4 -0.22 -9.82 16.50
N LEU A 5 -0.10 -9.35 17.73
CA LEU A 5 -1.18 -8.70 18.45
C LEU A 5 -1.39 -7.25 17.98
N PRO A 6 -2.58 -6.67 18.18
CA PRO A 6 -2.87 -5.28 17.81
C PRO A 6 -2.00 -4.24 18.53
N ASN A 7 -1.32 -4.62 19.60
CA ASN A 7 -0.33 -3.79 20.30
C ASN A 7 1.09 -3.98 19.75
N GLY A 8 1.28 -4.66 18.62
CA GLY A 8 2.58 -4.80 17.96
C GLY A 8 3.56 -5.78 18.62
N TYR A 9 3.13 -6.56 19.63
CA TYR A 9 3.90 -7.70 20.13
C TYR A 9 3.64 -8.95 19.29
N ILE A 10 4.67 -9.77 19.14
CA ILE A 10 4.56 -11.07 18.48
C ILE A 10 4.17 -12.10 19.52
N LEU A 11 3.09 -12.84 19.26
CA LEU A 11 2.67 -13.92 20.15
C LEU A 11 3.49 -15.18 19.86
N ASP A 12 3.55 -15.61 18.59
CA ASP A 12 4.42 -16.71 18.17
C ASP A 12 4.78 -16.59 16.68
N THR A 13 5.86 -17.25 16.28
CA THR A 13 6.20 -17.51 14.87
C THR A 13 6.38 -19.01 14.67
N ILE A 14 5.38 -19.60 14.05
CA ILE A 14 5.24 -21.03 13.87
C ILE A 14 5.89 -21.44 12.55
N GLY A 15 6.59 -22.58 12.60
CA GLY A 15 7.31 -23.19 11.50
C GLY A 15 8.51 -23.99 12.01
N PRO A 16 9.43 -24.40 11.11
CA PRO A 16 9.39 -24.20 9.67
C PRO A 16 8.30 -25.05 8.99
N PHE A 17 7.87 -24.63 7.81
CA PHE A 17 6.98 -25.38 6.93
C PHE A 17 7.70 -25.72 5.63
N TRP A 18 7.24 -26.76 4.94
CA TRP A 18 7.75 -27.09 3.61
C TRP A 18 7.39 -25.98 2.63
N GLY A 19 8.34 -25.60 1.76
CA GLY A 19 8.10 -24.54 0.76
C GLY A 19 7.04 -24.90 -0.29
N THR A 20 6.58 -26.15 -0.33
CA THR A 20 5.46 -26.60 -1.17
C THR A 20 4.09 -26.33 -0.54
N MET A 21 4.04 -25.97 0.74
CA MET A 21 2.78 -25.64 1.42
C MET A 21 2.45 -24.16 1.20
N ASN A 22 1.22 -23.89 0.75
CA ASN A 22 0.72 -22.52 0.64
C ASN A 22 0.26 -21.98 2.00
N ASP A 23 0.05 -20.67 2.08
CA ASP A 23 -0.29 -19.98 3.33
C ASP A 23 -1.60 -20.51 3.94
N ALA A 24 -2.64 -20.74 3.14
CA ALA A 24 -3.90 -21.32 3.62
C ALA A 24 -3.74 -22.72 4.22
N SER A 25 -2.93 -23.59 3.59
CA SER A 25 -2.68 -24.95 4.10
C SER A 25 -1.88 -24.92 5.41
N ILE A 26 -0.92 -24.00 5.50
CA ILE A 26 -0.14 -23.76 6.73
C ILE A 26 -1.08 -23.27 7.84
N ALA A 27 -1.93 -22.28 7.54
CA ALA A 27 -2.87 -21.73 8.49
C ALA A 27 -3.83 -22.79 9.03
N LYS A 28 -4.42 -23.59 8.14
CA LYS A 28 -5.30 -24.69 8.50
C LYS A 28 -4.59 -25.73 9.38
N ASN A 29 -3.36 -26.10 9.02
CA ASN A 29 -2.58 -27.01 9.85
C ASN A 29 -2.36 -26.45 11.26
N ILE A 30 -2.06 -25.15 11.38
CA ILE A 30 -1.87 -24.50 12.67
C ILE A 30 -3.17 -24.44 13.47
N THR A 31 -4.30 -24.10 12.85
CA THR A 31 -5.59 -24.05 13.56
C THR A 31 -6.02 -25.43 14.06
N ASP A 32 -5.70 -26.48 13.31
CA ASP A 32 -6.07 -27.86 13.64
C ASP A 32 -5.13 -28.50 14.69
N THR A 33 -3.89 -28.02 14.81
CA THR A 33 -2.84 -28.70 15.62
C THR A 33 -2.29 -27.86 16.77
N CYS A 34 -2.49 -26.54 16.77
CA CYS A 34 -1.89 -25.62 17.72
C CYS A 34 -2.93 -25.02 18.68
N ASP A 35 -3.47 -25.88 19.56
CA ASP A 35 -4.45 -25.49 20.58
C ASP A 35 -4.01 -24.29 21.42
N ILE A 36 -2.72 -24.16 21.71
CA ILE A 36 -2.18 -23.08 22.54
C ILE A 36 -2.36 -21.73 21.85
N LEU A 37 -2.11 -21.64 20.53
CA LEU A 37 -2.27 -20.39 19.80
C LEU A 37 -3.74 -19.98 19.75
N MET A 38 -4.63 -20.93 19.47
CA MET A 38 -6.06 -20.68 19.37
C MET A 38 -6.69 -20.27 20.71
N LYS A 39 -6.11 -20.67 21.85
CA LYS A 39 -6.53 -20.20 23.19
C LYS A 39 -6.32 -18.70 23.43
N TRP A 40 -5.45 -18.05 22.66
CA TRP A 40 -5.26 -16.59 22.74
C TRP A 40 -6.29 -15.83 21.90
N CYS A 41 -7.07 -16.52 21.08
CA CYS A 41 -8.07 -15.93 20.21
C CYS A 41 -9.47 -16.18 20.79
N GLU A 42 -10.27 -15.13 20.91
CA GLU A 42 -11.65 -15.21 21.39
C GLU A 42 -12.65 -15.14 20.21
N LYS A 43 -13.88 -15.59 20.46
CA LYS A 43 -14.97 -15.42 19.51
C LYS A 43 -15.25 -13.92 19.32
N GLY A 44 -15.35 -13.48 18.08
CA GLY A 44 -15.49 -12.07 17.69
C GLY A 44 -14.16 -11.37 17.39
N ASP A 45 -13.01 -12.02 17.64
CA ASP A 45 -11.72 -11.42 17.28
C ASP A 45 -11.59 -11.18 15.78
N THR A 46 -11.07 -10.01 15.42
CA THR A 46 -10.82 -9.65 14.02
C THR A 46 -9.48 -10.21 13.55
N MET A 47 -9.51 -11.11 12.57
CA MET A 47 -8.30 -11.72 11.98
C MET A 47 -7.90 -10.98 10.70
N ILE A 48 -6.81 -10.21 10.75
CA ILE A 48 -6.28 -9.51 9.57
C ILE A 48 -5.36 -10.45 8.79
N VAL A 49 -5.73 -10.79 7.56
CA VAL A 49 -4.98 -11.71 6.68
C VAL A 49 -4.80 -11.14 5.28
N ASP A 50 -3.87 -11.71 4.52
CA ASP A 50 -3.69 -11.39 3.10
C ASP A 50 -4.41 -12.37 2.17
N HIS A 51 -4.30 -12.14 0.87
CA HIS A 51 -4.93 -12.96 -0.17
C HIS A 51 -4.51 -14.44 -0.17
N GLY A 52 -3.33 -14.78 0.38
CA GLY A 52 -2.85 -16.15 0.50
C GLY A 52 -3.64 -17.02 1.47
N PHE A 53 -4.45 -16.40 2.34
CA PHE A 53 -5.30 -17.06 3.32
C PHE A 53 -6.75 -17.25 2.85
N ARG A 54 -7.06 -16.93 1.58
CA ARG A 54 -8.42 -17.03 1.03
C ARG A 54 -9.11 -18.35 1.36
N ASP A 55 -8.39 -19.47 1.19
CA ASP A 55 -8.98 -20.81 1.32
C ASP A 55 -9.22 -21.26 2.78
N VAL A 56 -8.82 -20.45 3.77
CA VAL A 56 -9.04 -20.72 5.21
C VAL A 56 -10.00 -19.72 5.87
N ILE A 57 -10.55 -18.76 5.11
CA ILE A 57 -11.48 -17.74 5.63
C ILE A 57 -12.72 -18.38 6.27
N GLU A 58 -13.33 -19.37 5.61
CA GLU A 58 -14.51 -20.07 6.16
C GLU A 58 -14.18 -20.77 7.48
N SER A 59 -13.01 -21.39 7.59
CA SER A 59 -12.58 -22.01 8.85
C SER A 59 -12.44 -21.01 9.99
N PHE A 60 -11.94 -19.79 9.73
CA PHE A 60 -11.91 -18.73 10.74
C PHE A 60 -13.32 -18.30 11.19
N ILE A 61 -14.27 -18.23 10.25
CA ILE A 61 -15.68 -17.91 10.56
C ILE A 61 -16.32 -19.01 11.40
N ASP A 62 -16.10 -20.27 11.06
CA ASP A 62 -16.63 -21.43 11.78
C ASP A 62 -16.11 -21.49 13.24
N MET A 63 -14.88 -21.05 13.46
CA MET A 63 -14.31 -20.90 14.81
C MET A 63 -14.88 -19.69 15.58
N GLY A 64 -15.66 -18.83 14.92
CA GLY A 64 -16.32 -17.67 15.49
C GLY A 64 -15.50 -16.38 15.43
N HIS A 65 -14.50 -16.30 14.55
CA HIS A 65 -13.71 -15.08 14.34
C HIS A 65 -14.26 -14.23 13.18
N GLU A 66 -13.82 -12.97 13.10
CA GLU A 66 -14.13 -12.05 12.00
C GLU A 66 -12.92 -11.84 11.08
N PRO A 67 -12.67 -12.71 10.10
CA PRO A 67 -11.57 -12.52 9.17
C PRO A 67 -11.80 -11.31 8.26
N ARG A 68 -10.75 -10.52 8.08
CA ARG A 68 -10.70 -9.37 7.15
C ARG A 68 -9.48 -9.53 6.25
N MET A 69 -9.74 -9.43 4.96
CA MET A 69 -8.76 -9.56 3.89
C MET A 69 -9.07 -8.48 2.84
N PRO A 70 -8.07 -7.98 2.09
CA PRO A 70 -8.36 -7.08 0.99
C PRO A 70 -9.33 -7.72 -0.02
N ASP A 71 -10.08 -6.88 -0.71
CA ASP A 71 -11.10 -7.32 -1.65
C ASP A 71 -10.49 -7.86 -2.94
N PHE A 72 -11.16 -8.82 -3.56
CA PHE A 72 -10.84 -9.28 -4.90
C PHE A 72 -11.75 -8.63 -5.93
N LEU A 73 -11.22 -8.41 -7.13
CA LEU A 73 -12.05 -8.09 -8.28
C LEU A 73 -12.94 -9.29 -8.60
N THR A 74 -14.24 -9.04 -8.73
CA THR A 74 -15.17 -10.07 -9.21
C THR A 74 -15.11 -10.18 -10.73
N LYS A 75 -15.56 -11.32 -11.28
CA LYS A 75 -15.49 -11.57 -12.71
C LYS A 75 -16.22 -10.47 -13.50
N GLY A 76 -15.49 -9.79 -14.38
CA GLY A 76 -16.02 -8.70 -15.21
C GLY A 76 -15.86 -7.30 -14.62
N GLN A 77 -15.46 -7.17 -13.34
CA GLN A 77 -15.03 -5.89 -12.78
C GLN A 77 -13.60 -5.58 -13.19
N LYS A 78 -13.37 -4.33 -13.61
CA LYS A 78 -12.03 -3.79 -13.89
C LYS A 78 -11.44 -2.98 -12.74
N GLN A 79 -12.28 -2.62 -11.76
CA GLN A 79 -11.94 -1.74 -10.65
C GLN A 79 -12.82 -2.09 -9.44
N HIS A 80 -12.26 -1.93 -8.24
CA HIS A 80 -13.02 -2.03 -6.99
C HIS A 80 -14.01 -0.86 -6.84
N THR A 81 -15.13 -1.10 -6.15
CA THR A 81 -15.98 0.02 -5.71
C THR A 81 -15.21 0.90 -4.71
N VAL A 82 -15.71 2.11 -4.48
CA VAL A 82 -15.14 3.04 -3.48
C VAL A 82 -15.04 2.36 -2.11
N GLU A 83 -16.08 1.64 -1.71
CA GLU A 83 -16.16 0.94 -0.43
C GLU A 83 -15.14 -0.19 -0.35
N GLN A 84 -15.05 -1.02 -1.39
CA GLN A 84 -14.07 -2.12 -1.47
C GLN A 84 -12.63 -1.60 -1.45
N ALA A 85 -12.33 -0.56 -2.23
CA ALA A 85 -11.00 0.02 -2.32
C ALA A 85 -10.59 0.67 -0.99
N ASN A 86 -11.49 1.41 -0.34
CA ASN A 86 -11.26 2.00 0.98
C ASN A 86 -11.09 0.92 2.06
N ARG A 87 -11.94 -0.11 2.08
CA ARG A 87 -11.84 -1.23 3.03
C ARG A 87 -10.51 -1.96 2.89
N SER A 88 -10.11 -2.28 1.66
CA SER A 88 -8.82 -2.91 1.34
C SER A 88 -7.65 -2.05 1.83
N ARG A 89 -7.73 -0.72 1.69
CA ARG A 89 -6.71 0.18 2.21
C ARG A 89 -6.61 0.16 3.73
N LEU A 90 -7.72 0.06 4.47
CA LEU A 90 -7.67 -0.05 5.93
C LEU A 90 -6.99 -1.34 6.37
N ILE A 91 -7.31 -2.44 5.70
CA ILE A 91 -6.74 -3.75 6.00
C ILE A 91 -5.22 -3.72 5.77
N THR A 92 -4.77 -3.23 4.61
CA THR A 92 -3.34 -3.07 4.34
C THR A 92 -2.68 -2.08 5.30
N LYS A 93 -3.36 -1.01 5.71
CA LYS A 93 -2.83 -0.05 6.68
C LYS A 93 -2.64 -0.64 8.06
N VAL A 94 -3.45 -1.60 8.49
CA VAL A 94 -3.24 -2.32 9.78
C VAL A 94 -2.18 -3.40 9.63
N ARG A 95 -2.11 -4.05 8.45
CA ARG A 95 -1.15 -5.11 8.12
C ARG A 95 0.31 -4.66 8.20
N TRP A 96 0.60 -3.36 8.14
CA TRP A 96 1.96 -2.80 8.28
C TRP A 96 2.73 -3.33 9.50
N ARG A 97 2.03 -3.65 10.61
CA ARG A 97 2.68 -4.23 11.80
C ARG A 97 3.28 -5.61 11.50
N ILE A 98 2.58 -6.41 10.72
CA ILE A 98 3.03 -7.72 10.27
C ILE A 98 4.27 -7.57 9.38
N GLU A 99 4.22 -6.63 8.44
CA GLU A 99 5.31 -6.36 7.51
C GLU A 99 6.56 -5.84 8.24
N SER A 100 6.37 -4.94 9.21
CA SER A 100 7.44 -4.41 10.08
C SER A 100 8.10 -5.50 10.91
N TYR A 101 7.31 -6.44 11.45
CA TYR A 101 7.86 -7.59 12.15
C TYR A 101 8.76 -8.43 11.23
N HIS A 102 8.24 -8.80 10.07
CA HIS A 102 9.00 -9.60 9.12
C HIS A 102 10.25 -8.86 8.62
N ALA A 103 10.21 -7.54 8.51
CA ALA A 103 11.39 -6.72 8.23
C ALA A 103 12.43 -6.79 9.36
N ARG A 104 12.02 -6.74 10.64
CA ARG A 104 12.93 -6.94 11.80
C ARG A 104 13.57 -8.33 11.79
N MET A 105 12.78 -9.37 11.50
CA MET A 105 13.25 -10.76 11.40
C MET A 105 14.29 -10.96 10.29
N LYS A 106 14.03 -10.42 9.09
CA LYS A 106 14.93 -10.56 7.93
C LYS A 106 16.31 -9.92 8.13
N LYS A 107 16.48 -9.03 9.12
CA LYS A 107 17.78 -8.42 9.46
C LYS A 107 18.72 -9.38 10.20
N TRP A 108 18.21 -10.50 10.72
CA TRP A 108 19.05 -11.50 11.39
C TRP A 108 19.73 -12.39 10.35
N THR A 109 21.06 -12.29 10.28
CA THR A 109 21.90 -12.98 9.29
C THR A 109 21.72 -14.50 9.29
N LEU A 110 21.49 -15.08 10.48
CA LEU A 110 21.16 -16.50 10.64
C LEU A 110 19.94 -16.92 9.82
N LEU A 111 18.92 -16.05 9.74
CA LEU A 111 17.64 -16.34 9.09
C LEU A 111 17.58 -15.86 7.63
N SER A 112 18.45 -14.93 7.24
CA SER A 112 18.53 -14.41 5.86
C SER A 112 19.54 -15.15 4.98
N GLY A 113 20.42 -15.95 5.59
CA GLY A 113 21.46 -16.73 4.91
C GLY A 113 21.05 -18.16 4.56
N ARG A 114 22.00 -18.89 3.97
CA ARG A 114 21.89 -20.35 3.80
C ARG A 114 22.27 -21.02 5.11
N ILE A 115 21.44 -21.96 5.54
CA ILE A 115 21.65 -22.73 6.77
C ILE A 115 22.08 -24.15 6.37
N GLU A 116 23.01 -24.75 7.11
CA GLU A 116 23.41 -26.14 6.92
C GLU A 116 22.29 -27.11 7.29
N ASN A 117 22.14 -28.20 6.53
CA ASN A 117 21.07 -29.18 6.75
C ASN A 117 21.06 -29.77 8.17
N ALA A 118 22.24 -29.91 8.80
CA ALA A 118 22.37 -30.39 10.17
C ALA A 118 21.67 -29.48 11.19
N PHE A 119 21.42 -28.22 10.83
CA PHE A 119 20.78 -27.24 11.70
C PHE A 119 19.25 -27.21 11.54
N ILE A 120 18.68 -27.86 10.53
CA ILE A 120 17.23 -27.92 10.28
C ILE A 120 16.42 -28.26 11.55
N PRO A 121 16.82 -29.25 12.38
CA PRO A 121 16.07 -29.58 13.60
C PRO A 121 15.98 -28.45 14.62
N LYS A 122 16.88 -27.45 14.55
CA LYS A 122 16.98 -26.31 15.48
C LYS A 122 16.40 -25.02 14.93
N VAL A 123 16.02 -24.97 13.65
CA VAL A 123 15.55 -23.74 12.99
C VAL A 123 14.30 -23.20 13.68
N ALA A 124 13.36 -24.08 14.07
CA ALA A 124 12.14 -23.69 14.77
C ALA A 124 12.45 -22.94 16.07
N ASP A 125 13.33 -23.50 16.90
CA ASP A 125 13.74 -22.90 18.17
C ASP A 125 14.48 -21.57 17.93
N CYS A 126 15.34 -21.51 16.92
CA CYS A 126 16.06 -20.28 16.58
C CYS A 126 15.10 -19.15 16.19
N VAL A 127 14.08 -19.45 15.37
CA VAL A 127 13.06 -18.48 14.98
C VAL A 127 12.31 -17.98 16.22
N ARG A 128 11.87 -18.87 17.11
CA ARG A 128 11.17 -18.50 18.35
C ARG A 128 12.05 -17.67 19.30
N ILE A 129 13.33 -18.03 19.46
CA ILE A 129 14.29 -17.26 20.25
C ILE A 129 14.47 -15.86 19.67
N VAL A 130 14.60 -15.74 18.33
CA VAL A 130 14.68 -14.44 17.66
C VAL A 130 13.39 -13.64 17.86
N SER A 131 12.20 -14.25 17.74
CA SER A 131 10.92 -13.58 18.02
C SER A 131 10.86 -13.06 19.47
N ALA A 132 11.24 -13.87 20.45
CA ALA A 132 11.29 -13.49 21.86
C ALA A 132 12.31 -12.36 22.11
N ALA A 133 13.49 -12.43 21.49
CA ALA A 133 14.50 -11.38 21.56
C ALA A 133 14.00 -10.06 20.92
N LEU A 134 13.27 -10.13 19.81
CA LEU A 134 12.64 -8.96 19.20
C LEU A 134 11.61 -8.33 20.15
N ASN A 135 10.74 -9.12 20.76
CA ASN A 135 9.80 -8.62 21.77
C ASN A 135 10.52 -7.97 22.97
N CYS A 136 11.56 -8.61 23.49
CA CYS A 136 12.26 -8.17 24.70
C CYS A 136 13.12 -6.91 24.47
N TYR A 137 13.91 -6.89 23.40
CA TYR A 137 14.94 -5.87 23.20
C TYR A 137 14.58 -4.80 22.18
N ARG A 138 13.73 -5.12 21.19
CA ARG A 138 13.20 -4.12 20.23
C ARG A 138 11.84 -3.59 20.64
N GLY A 139 11.13 -4.31 21.51
CA GLY A 139 9.82 -3.94 22.02
C GLY A 139 8.73 -3.92 20.95
N GLN A 140 7.62 -3.27 21.31
CA GLN A 140 6.44 -3.11 20.48
C GLN A 140 6.74 -2.51 19.10
N ILE A 141 6.12 -3.07 18.06
CA ILE A 141 6.08 -2.44 16.74
C ILE A 141 5.22 -1.17 16.81
N GLY A 142 5.81 -0.03 16.44
CA GLY A 142 5.21 1.28 16.66
C GLY A 142 5.45 1.84 18.06
N GLN A 143 6.66 1.64 18.61
CA GLN A 143 7.04 2.04 19.97
C GLN A 143 6.97 3.56 20.23
N HIS A 144 6.84 4.37 19.18
CA HIS A 144 6.43 5.75 19.35
C HIS A 144 4.98 5.71 19.83
N ALA A 145 4.78 5.97 21.13
CA ALA A 145 3.46 6.14 21.75
C ALA A 145 2.54 6.81 20.73
N ILE A 146 1.33 6.26 20.51
CA ILE A 146 0.31 6.79 19.59
C ILE A 146 0.38 8.31 19.69
N ASN A 147 1.08 8.93 18.74
CA ASN A 147 1.27 10.36 18.80
C ASN A 147 -0.05 10.95 18.32
N SER A 148 -0.31 12.22 18.66
CA SER A 148 -1.51 12.93 18.20
C SER A 148 -1.75 12.73 16.70
N ASP A 149 -0.67 12.67 15.94
CA ASP A 149 -0.65 12.57 14.49
C ASP A 149 -1.23 11.23 13.98
N ASP A 150 -0.88 10.08 14.57
CA ASP A 150 -1.43 8.78 14.16
C ASP A 150 -2.93 8.66 14.49
N SER A 151 -3.35 9.21 15.64
CA SER A 151 -4.77 9.24 16.01
C SER A 151 -5.58 10.15 15.08
N MET A 152 -5.03 11.34 14.78
CA MET A 152 -5.63 12.25 13.80
C MET A 152 -5.71 11.62 12.41
N LEU A 153 -4.65 10.93 11.98
CA LEU A 153 -4.61 10.22 10.71
C LEU A 153 -5.70 9.14 10.66
N ALA A 154 -5.81 8.32 11.70
CA ALA A 154 -6.84 7.29 11.80
C ALA A 154 -8.27 7.88 11.80
N GLN A 155 -8.48 9.01 12.49
CA GLN A 155 -9.75 9.72 12.47
C GLN A 155 -10.06 10.27 11.08
N TYR A 156 -9.07 10.84 10.40
CA TYR A 156 -9.21 11.34 9.04
C TYR A 156 -9.52 10.19 8.06
N MET A 157 -8.82 9.04 8.14
CA MET A 157 -9.17 7.83 7.39
C MET A 157 -10.63 7.45 7.61
N ARG A 158 -11.08 7.42 8.87
CA ARG A 158 -12.47 7.09 9.21
C ARG A 158 -13.49 8.03 8.59
N GLN A 159 -13.18 9.33 8.50
CA GLN A 159 -14.05 10.32 7.87
C GLN A 159 -14.11 10.18 6.34
N GLN A 160 -13.08 9.63 5.69
CA GLN A 160 -13.04 9.45 4.23
C GLN A 160 -13.71 8.16 3.74
N ILE A 161 -13.72 7.07 4.54
CA ILE A 161 -14.21 5.74 4.10
C ILE A 161 -15.64 5.78 3.53
N GLY A 162 -16.54 6.52 4.18
CA GLY A 162 -17.96 6.58 3.81
C GLY A 162 -18.30 7.66 2.79
N ARG A 163 -17.31 8.38 2.26
CA ARG A 163 -17.55 9.42 1.26
C ARG A 163 -17.62 8.80 -0.13
N ASN A 164 -18.50 9.34 -0.97
CA ASN A 164 -18.52 9.03 -2.40
C ASN A 164 -17.34 9.73 -3.10
N ASN A 165 -16.77 9.07 -4.10
CA ASN A 165 -15.77 9.70 -4.96
C ASN A 165 -16.48 10.59 -6.01
N ILE A 166 -16.52 11.90 -5.74
CA ILE A 166 -17.18 12.87 -6.63
C ILE A 166 -16.53 12.96 -8.02
N LEU A 167 -15.21 12.73 -8.09
CA LEU A 167 -14.46 12.85 -9.34
C LEU A 167 -14.70 11.63 -10.22
N GLN A 168 -14.77 10.44 -9.61
CA GLN A 168 -15.25 9.23 -10.28
C GLN A 168 -16.63 9.45 -10.90
N ALA A 169 -17.60 9.96 -10.12
CA ALA A 169 -18.96 10.19 -10.61
C ALA A 169 -18.98 11.14 -11.83
N ARG A 170 -18.13 12.18 -11.84
CA ARG A 170 -18.00 13.09 -13.00
C ARG A 170 -17.39 12.40 -14.22
N VAL A 171 -16.42 11.53 -14.03
CA VAL A 171 -15.81 10.74 -15.11
C VAL A 171 -16.84 9.77 -15.70
N ASP A 172 -17.56 9.05 -14.86
CA ASP A 172 -18.56 8.05 -15.27
C ASP A 172 -19.74 8.68 -16.00
N GLN A 173 -20.15 9.89 -15.61
CA GLN A 173 -21.15 10.69 -16.32
C GLN A 173 -20.64 11.30 -17.64
N GLY A 174 -19.37 11.08 -17.99
CA GLY A 174 -18.76 11.61 -19.21
C GLY A 174 -18.46 13.11 -19.17
N LEU A 175 -18.62 13.77 -18.02
CA LEU A 175 -18.40 15.22 -17.87
C LEU A 175 -16.95 15.62 -18.13
N LEU A 176 -16.00 14.70 -17.94
CA LEU A 176 -14.56 14.90 -18.13
C LEU A 176 -14.00 14.23 -19.41
N SER A 177 -14.89 13.78 -20.31
CA SER A 177 -14.50 12.96 -21.48
C SER A 177 -14.01 13.76 -22.70
N SER A 178 -14.49 15.00 -22.88
CA SER A 178 -14.22 15.79 -24.09
C SER A 178 -12.73 16.03 -24.30
N ARG A 179 -12.22 15.81 -25.51
CA ARG A 179 -10.80 16.05 -25.85
C ARG A 179 -10.43 17.54 -25.87
N SER A 180 -11.31 18.40 -26.38
CA SER A 180 -11.09 19.86 -26.47
C SER A 180 -10.96 20.54 -25.11
N ARG A 181 -11.34 19.84 -24.04
CA ARG A 181 -11.19 20.30 -22.65
C ARG A 181 -9.74 20.33 -22.20
N TRP A 182 -8.85 19.54 -22.78
CA TRP A 182 -7.53 19.29 -22.20
C TRP A 182 -6.44 20.00 -22.99
N LYS A 183 -5.49 20.60 -22.27
CA LYS A 183 -4.27 21.20 -22.83
C LYS A 183 -3.07 20.77 -22.02
N LYS A 184 -1.95 20.52 -22.68
CA LYS A 184 -0.70 20.14 -22.00
C LYS A 184 -0.26 21.22 -21.03
N ILE A 185 0.33 20.82 -19.90
CA ILE A 185 0.86 21.76 -18.90
C ILE A 185 1.99 22.63 -19.45
N GLU A 186 2.71 22.18 -20.48
CA GLU A 186 3.78 22.91 -21.15
C GLU A 186 3.23 24.12 -21.95
N ASP A 187 1.98 24.00 -22.41
CA ASP A 187 1.34 25.02 -23.24
C ASP A 187 0.43 25.95 -22.43
N SER A 188 0.33 25.79 -21.10
CA SER A 188 -0.57 26.55 -20.23
C SER A 188 0.16 27.28 -19.10
N ASN A 189 -0.38 28.43 -18.68
CA ASN A 189 0.11 29.13 -17.49
C ASN A 189 -0.45 28.45 -16.24
N PHE A 190 0.08 27.27 -15.94
CA PHE A 190 -0.47 26.33 -14.98
C PHE A 190 0.16 26.48 -13.59
N ASN A 191 -0.69 26.74 -12.59
CA ASN A 191 -0.31 26.73 -11.18
C ASN A 191 -0.86 25.49 -10.48
N PHE A 192 -0.08 24.93 -9.56
CA PHE A 192 -0.48 23.82 -8.69
C PHE A 192 0.04 24.11 -7.29
N PRO A 193 -0.68 23.75 -6.22
CA PRO A 193 -0.25 24.02 -4.86
C PRO A 193 1.09 23.35 -4.56
N GLN A 194 2.00 24.09 -3.93
CA GLN A 194 3.24 23.55 -3.41
C GLN A 194 2.97 22.89 -2.06
N ILE A 195 3.32 21.61 -1.91
CA ILE A 195 3.02 20.81 -0.72
C ILE A 195 4.33 20.23 -0.17
N SER A 196 4.54 20.30 1.15
CA SER A 196 5.73 19.75 1.78
C SER A 196 5.71 18.21 1.78
N LEU A 197 6.88 17.55 1.88
CA LEU A 197 6.92 16.09 2.02
C LEU A 197 6.18 15.59 3.28
N LYS A 198 6.14 16.39 4.34
CA LYS A 198 5.41 16.06 5.57
C LYS A 198 3.91 15.99 5.30
N ASP A 199 3.37 16.98 4.60
CA ASP A 199 1.94 17.05 4.31
C ASP A 199 1.55 16.02 3.23
N LEU A 200 2.43 15.76 2.25
CA LEU A 200 2.24 14.65 1.30
C LEU A 200 2.21 13.28 2.01
N ARG A 201 3.04 13.08 3.04
CA ARG A 201 3.02 11.85 3.84
C ARG A 201 1.69 11.67 4.56
N GLN A 202 1.09 12.77 5.03
CA GLN A 202 -0.25 12.75 5.64
C GLN A 202 -1.32 12.44 4.60
N LEU A 203 -1.29 13.13 3.44
CA LEU A 203 -2.22 12.94 2.32
C LEU A 203 -2.22 11.49 1.80
N PHE A 204 -1.04 10.87 1.68
CA PHE A 204 -0.91 9.51 1.18
C PHE A 204 -0.95 8.44 2.27
N PHE A 205 -1.10 8.85 3.54
CA PHE A 205 -1.14 7.96 4.70
C PHE A 205 0.11 7.08 4.84
N GLY A 206 1.30 7.58 4.47
CA GLY A 206 2.56 6.84 4.57
C GLY A 206 3.64 7.28 3.60
N THR A 207 4.83 6.71 3.77
CA THR A 207 6.01 6.99 2.93
C THR A 207 6.05 6.13 1.66
N TYR A 208 5.34 5.00 1.65
CA TYR A 208 5.29 4.08 0.52
C TYR A 208 4.90 4.78 -0.78
N GLN A 209 3.79 5.50 -0.78
CA GLN A 209 3.29 6.17 -1.97
C GLN A 209 4.19 7.32 -2.45
N ILE A 210 4.98 7.94 -1.56
CA ILE A 210 6.00 8.91 -1.95
C ILE A 210 7.12 8.21 -2.73
N LYS A 211 7.61 7.07 -2.22
CA LYS A 211 8.65 6.28 -2.89
C LYS A 211 8.16 5.76 -4.24
N MET A 212 6.91 5.27 -4.29
CA MET A 212 6.31 4.79 -5.53
C MET A 212 6.10 5.91 -6.54
N GLY A 213 5.55 7.05 -6.10
CA GLY A 213 5.33 8.22 -6.92
C GLY A 213 6.62 8.69 -7.60
N ARG A 214 7.72 8.78 -6.84
CA ARG A 214 9.05 9.09 -7.39
C ARG A 214 9.46 8.10 -8.48
N SER A 215 9.35 6.80 -8.21
CA SER A 215 9.73 5.77 -9.18
C SER A 215 8.90 5.85 -10.47
N TYR A 216 7.61 6.22 -10.39
CA TYR A 216 6.75 6.38 -11.58
C TYR A 216 7.19 7.57 -12.43
N VAL A 217 7.51 8.69 -11.78
CA VAL A 217 8.02 9.89 -12.45
C VAL A 217 9.36 9.59 -13.13
N GLU A 218 10.27 8.90 -12.47
CA GLU A 218 11.57 8.49 -13.04
C GLU A 218 11.42 7.57 -14.25
N GLU A 219 10.40 6.71 -14.27
CA GLU A 219 10.16 5.78 -15.38
C GLU A 219 9.58 6.50 -16.60
N HIS A 220 8.59 7.37 -16.40
CA HIS A 220 7.83 7.95 -17.51
C HIS A 220 8.29 9.35 -17.95
N MET A 221 9.22 10.01 -17.25
CA MET A 221 9.85 11.27 -17.71
C MET A 221 11.11 11.05 -18.57
N ASN A 222 11.49 9.81 -18.87
CA ASN A 222 12.58 9.53 -19.81
C ASN A 222 12.15 9.85 -21.25
N SER A 223 13.11 10.01 -22.16
CA SER A 223 12.91 10.42 -23.56
C SER A 223 11.93 9.55 -24.38
N ASP A 224 11.60 8.35 -23.90
CA ASP A 224 10.64 7.41 -24.51
C ASP A 224 9.31 7.28 -23.73
N GLY A 225 9.12 8.06 -22.65
CA GLY A 225 7.98 7.93 -21.74
C GLY A 225 6.79 8.82 -22.11
N ASP A 226 5.59 8.23 -22.21
CA ASP A 226 4.34 8.94 -22.50
C ASP A 226 3.71 9.61 -21.25
N TYR A 227 4.50 10.23 -20.36
CA TYR A 227 3.94 10.91 -19.19
C TYR A 227 3.28 12.24 -19.58
N MET A 228 2.06 12.17 -20.09
CA MET A 228 1.32 13.34 -20.52
C MET A 228 0.41 13.83 -19.40
N ILE A 229 0.74 14.99 -18.82
CA ILE A 229 -0.13 15.74 -17.92
C ILE A 229 -0.81 16.87 -18.70
N GLU A 230 -2.13 16.94 -18.56
CA GLU A 230 -2.98 17.94 -19.16
C GLU A 230 -3.82 18.63 -18.08
N VAL A 231 -4.15 19.90 -18.29
CA VAL A 231 -5.05 20.70 -17.46
C VAL A 231 -6.35 21.00 -18.21
N ASP A 232 -7.45 21.14 -17.48
CA ASP A 232 -8.76 21.52 -18.03
C ASP A 232 -8.79 23.00 -18.43
N ASN A 233 -9.04 23.27 -19.73
CA ASN A 233 -9.15 24.59 -20.36
C ASN A 233 -10.27 25.46 -19.78
N SER A 234 -11.30 24.83 -19.21
CA SER A 234 -12.50 25.50 -18.71
C SER A 234 -12.38 25.87 -17.25
N ASN A 235 -11.58 25.12 -16.50
CA ASN A 235 -11.41 25.28 -15.06
C ASN A 235 -10.03 24.76 -14.68
N ASP A 236 -9.08 25.67 -14.41
CA ASP A 236 -7.68 25.34 -14.14
C ASP A 236 -7.48 24.57 -12.81
N ASN A 237 -8.53 24.00 -12.22
CA ASN A 237 -8.53 23.29 -10.94
C ASN A 237 -8.60 21.75 -11.07
N ILE A 238 -8.58 21.22 -12.30
CA ILE A 238 -8.50 19.77 -12.56
C ILE A 238 -7.34 19.48 -13.50
N VAL A 239 -6.47 18.55 -13.09
CA VAL A 239 -5.48 17.93 -13.97
C VAL A 239 -5.87 16.50 -14.32
N ARG A 240 -5.48 16.08 -15.51
CA ARG A 240 -5.54 14.70 -15.98
C ARG A 240 -4.16 14.25 -16.40
N ALA A 241 -3.79 13.02 -16.06
CA ALA A 241 -2.62 12.37 -16.62
C ALA A 241 -2.97 11.03 -17.25
N SER A 242 -2.27 10.68 -18.32
CA SER A 242 -2.26 9.33 -18.89
C SER A 242 -0.97 8.64 -18.46
N ILE A 243 -1.08 7.49 -17.79
CA ILE A 243 0.05 6.78 -17.19
C ILE A 243 0.00 5.31 -17.63
N HIS A 244 1.12 4.79 -18.11
CA HIS A 244 1.23 3.36 -18.45
C HIS A 244 1.32 2.50 -17.19
N SER A 245 0.69 1.34 -17.22
CA SER A 245 0.86 0.33 -16.18
C SER A 245 2.30 -0.17 -16.15
N ARG A 246 2.84 -0.41 -14.96
CA ARG A 246 4.15 -1.05 -14.78
C ARG A 246 4.15 -2.52 -15.16
N HIS A 247 2.97 -3.15 -15.15
CA HIS A 247 2.80 -4.58 -15.38
C HIS A 247 2.41 -4.89 -16.83
N SER A 248 2.01 -3.88 -17.59
CA SER A 248 1.64 -4.02 -19.00
C SER A 248 1.88 -2.73 -19.78
N ASN A 249 2.72 -2.82 -20.81
CA ASN A 249 2.93 -1.73 -21.77
C ASN A 249 1.68 -1.40 -22.63
N ALA A 250 0.64 -2.23 -22.59
CA ALA A 250 -0.59 -2.01 -23.34
C ALA A 250 -1.67 -1.26 -22.54
N SER A 251 -1.54 -1.23 -21.21
CA SER A 251 -2.55 -0.67 -20.32
C SER A 251 -2.21 0.78 -19.96
N ILE A 252 -2.98 1.73 -20.45
CA ILE A 252 -2.88 3.15 -20.07
C ILE A 252 -4.04 3.49 -19.13
N TYR A 253 -3.71 3.89 -17.91
CA TYR A 253 -4.67 4.41 -16.96
C TYR A 253 -4.74 5.93 -17.06
N LYS A 254 -5.96 6.47 -17.00
CA LYS A 254 -6.16 7.89 -16.75
C LYS A 254 -6.33 8.14 -15.26
N ALA A 255 -5.70 9.20 -14.78
CA ALA A 255 -5.86 9.71 -13.44
C ALA A 255 -6.26 11.18 -13.50
N TRP A 256 -7.15 11.58 -12.60
CA TRP A 256 -7.64 12.94 -12.43
C TRP A 256 -7.41 13.38 -11.00
N ILE A 257 -7.02 14.64 -10.84
CA ILE A 257 -6.86 15.29 -9.54
C ILE A 257 -7.56 16.64 -9.61
N GLN A 258 -8.47 16.85 -8.68
CA GLN A 258 -9.07 18.15 -8.41
C GLN A 258 -8.33 18.80 -7.24
N PHE A 259 -7.94 20.05 -7.42
CA PHE A 259 -7.06 20.75 -6.48
C PHE A 259 -7.53 22.20 -6.27
N SER A 260 -7.03 22.80 -5.19
CA SER A 260 -7.22 24.22 -4.89
C SER A 260 -5.86 24.89 -4.69
N LEU A 261 -5.78 26.18 -5.01
CA LEU A 261 -4.62 27.02 -4.67
C LEU A 261 -4.75 27.65 -3.27
N THR A 262 -5.88 27.42 -2.60
CA THR A 262 -6.19 27.94 -1.25
C THR A 262 -6.09 26.82 -0.20
N GLU A 263 -6.90 26.90 0.86
CA GLU A 263 -6.97 25.88 1.92
C GLU A 263 -7.40 24.52 1.34
N ASP A 264 -6.84 23.43 1.88
CA ASP A 264 -6.96 22.05 1.40
C ASP A 264 -6.55 21.86 -0.08
N PRO A 265 -5.23 21.77 -0.35
CA PRO A 265 -4.71 21.87 -1.71
C PRO A 265 -5.16 20.73 -2.64
N ILE A 266 -5.54 19.58 -2.11
CA ILE A 266 -6.02 18.43 -2.89
C ILE A 266 -7.42 18.07 -2.43
N GLU A 267 -8.41 18.32 -3.29
CA GLU A 267 -9.84 18.18 -2.96
C GLU A 267 -10.38 16.77 -3.27
N ALA A 268 -9.96 16.20 -4.40
CA ALA A 268 -10.39 14.86 -4.83
C ALA A 268 -9.42 14.26 -5.86
N TRP A 269 -9.40 12.94 -5.96
CA TRP A 269 -8.70 12.22 -7.02
C TRP A 269 -9.49 11.00 -7.49
N TYR A 270 -9.22 10.57 -8.70
CA TYR A 270 -9.73 9.33 -9.25
C TYR A 270 -8.73 8.77 -10.26
N CYS A 271 -8.51 7.47 -10.26
CA CYS A 271 -7.71 6.78 -11.27
C CYS A 271 -8.48 5.58 -11.79
N GLN A 272 -8.23 5.18 -13.03
CA GLN A 272 -8.85 3.99 -13.63
C GLN A 272 -8.21 2.66 -13.21
N CYS A 273 -7.12 2.66 -12.44
CA CYS A 273 -6.51 1.42 -11.95
C CYS A 273 -7.36 0.72 -10.90
N THR A 274 -7.04 -0.52 -10.57
CA THR A 274 -7.86 -1.40 -9.72
C THR A 274 -8.26 -0.77 -8.37
N ALA A 275 -7.36 -0.02 -7.73
CA ALA A 275 -7.60 0.67 -6.46
C ALA A 275 -7.94 2.17 -6.58
N GLY A 276 -8.04 2.70 -7.81
CA GLY A 276 -8.07 4.13 -8.10
C GLY A 276 -9.32 4.90 -7.66
N ALA A 277 -10.36 4.21 -7.21
CA ALA A 277 -11.60 4.78 -6.69
C ALA A 277 -11.53 5.23 -5.22
N ARG A 278 -10.49 4.82 -4.48
CA ARG A 278 -10.39 5.07 -3.02
C ARG A 278 -10.24 6.55 -2.67
N ASN A 279 -10.83 6.93 -1.53
CA ASN A 279 -10.68 8.23 -0.88
C ASN A 279 -9.69 8.18 0.30
N VAL A 280 -9.37 6.97 0.78
CA VAL A 280 -8.36 6.75 1.81
C VAL A 280 -7.02 6.49 1.13
N GLY A 281 -6.13 7.48 1.16
CA GLY A 281 -4.89 7.48 0.39
C GLY A 281 -5.14 7.45 -1.10
N CYS A 282 -4.12 7.20 -1.90
CA CYS A 282 -4.25 7.22 -3.36
C CYS A 282 -3.32 6.18 -3.98
N CYS A 283 -3.68 5.67 -5.15
CA CYS A 283 -2.83 4.72 -5.87
C CYS A 283 -1.53 5.37 -6.31
N SER A 284 -0.56 4.54 -6.68
CA SER A 284 0.77 4.99 -7.09
C SER A 284 0.74 5.96 -8.29
N HIS A 285 -0.24 5.81 -9.18
CA HIS A 285 -0.47 6.74 -10.31
C HIS A 285 -0.81 8.16 -9.83
N VAL A 286 -1.79 8.30 -8.95
CA VAL A 286 -2.21 9.60 -8.39
C VAL A 286 -1.08 10.20 -7.55
N ALA A 287 -0.45 9.38 -6.71
CA ALA A 287 0.67 9.80 -5.88
C ALA A 287 1.82 10.39 -6.73
N SER A 288 2.13 9.77 -7.88
CA SER A 288 3.17 10.25 -8.79
C SER A 288 2.91 11.67 -9.31
N ILE A 289 1.66 11.95 -9.71
CA ILE A 289 1.27 13.25 -10.27
C ILE A 289 1.31 14.32 -9.19
N ILE A 290 0.68 14.05 -8.04
CA ILE A 290 0.66 15.00 -6.92
C ILE A 290 2.08 15.27 -6.43
N TRP A 291 2.90 14.23 -6.23
CA TRP A 291 4.27 14.39 -5.78
C TRP A 291 5.11 15.19 -6.78
N TYR A 292 4.97 14.93 -8.08
CA TYR A 292 5.69 15.68 -9.11
C TYR A 292 5.30 17.15 -9.15
N LEU A 293 3.99 17.43 -9.26
CA LEU A 293 3.46 18.78 -9.41
C LEU A 293 3.58 19.62 -8.13
N ALA A 294 3.36 19.02 -6.95
CA ALA A 294 3.37 19.77 -5.71
C ALA A 294 4.77 19.93 -5.09
N TYR A 295 5.68 18.99 -5.35
CA TYR A 295 6.96 18.93 -4.66
C TYR A 295 8.15 18.85 -5.62
N ALA A 296 8.25 17.82 -6.45
CA ALA A 296 9.47 17.52 -7.19
C ALA A 296 9.88 18.64 -8.15
N ARG A 297 8.94 19.20 -8.92
CA ARG A 297 9.21 20.28 -9.89
C ARG A 297 9.71 21.58 -9.22
N HIS A 298 9.42 21.78 -7.94
CA HIS A 298 9.84 22.94 -7.16
C HIS A 298 11.18 22.74 -6.43
N ASN A 299 11.70 21.51 -6.40
CA ASN A 299 12.88 21.12 -5.65
C ASN A 299 14.01 20.59 -6.56
N ASN A 300 14.11 21.11 -7.78
CA ASN A 300 15.15 20.77 -8.77
C ASN A 300 15.30 19.26 -9.02
N PHE A 301 14.19 18.52 -9.01
CA PHE A 301 14.22 17.09 -9.27
C PHE A 301 14.64 16.81 -10.73
N THR A 302 15.64 15.95 -10.90
CA THR A 302 16.07 15.46 -12.22
C THR A 302 15.90 13.94 -12.28
N PRO A 303 15.14 13.41 -13.26
CA PRO A 303 15.01 11.97 -13.46
C PRO A 303 16.39 11.32 -13.66
N SER A 304 16.60 10.14 -13.06
CA SER A 304 17.83 9.38 -13.26
C SER A 304 17.86 8.78 -14.69
N ALA A 305 18.97 8.97 -15.42
CA ALA A 305 19.10 8.65 -16.84
C ALA A 305 19.14 7.14 -17.21
N GLY A 306 18.67 6.22 -16.37
CA GLY A 306 18.82 4.79 -16.67
C GLY A 306 18.04 3.81 -15.81
N ARG A 307 17.21 3.00 -16.47
CA ARG A 307 16.67 1.66 -16.12
C ARG A 307 16.81 1.25 -14.64
N GLN A 308 15.79 1.59 -13.85
CA GLN A 308 15.63 1.09 -12.47
C GLN A 308 15.04 -0.31 -12.32
N ARG A 309 14.84 -1.10 -13.39
CA ARG A 309 14.43 -2.52 -13.21
C ARG A 309 15.42 -3.27 -12.30
N LEU A 310 16.70 -2.88 -12.30
CA LEU A 310 17.73 -3.38 -11.37
C LEU A 310 17.66 -2.74 -9.97
N LEU A 311 17.34 -1.44 -9.88
CA LEU A 311 17.21 -0.74 -8.59
C LEU A 311 16.01 -1.22 -7.80
N GLN A 312 14.88 -1.58 -8.41
CA GLN A 312 13.74 -2.23 -7.72
C GLN A 312 14.10 -3.62 -7.17
N ALA A 313 14.95 -4.37 -7.87
CA ALA A 313 15.51 -5.63 -7.36
C ALA A 313 16.46 -5.40 -6.17
N LEU A 314 17.15 -4.25 -6.14
CA LEU A 314 18.05 -3.82 -5.06
C LEU A 314 17.31 -3.11 -3.90
N THR A 315 16.18 -2.42 -4.12
CA THR A 315 15.38 -1.81 -3.04
C THR A 315 14.65 -2.86 -2.20
N ARG A 316 14.46 -4.08 -2.74
CA ARG A 316 14.11 -5.26 -1.92
C ARG A 316 15.22 -5.64 -0.92
N GLN A 317 16.46 -5.19 -1.12
CA GLN A 317 17.62 -5.44 -0.28
C GLN A 317 18.04 -4.25 0.60
N GLU A 318 17.51 -3.04 0.35
CA GLU A 318 17.72 -1.94 1.30
C GLU A 318 16.99 -2.25 2.61
N PRO A 319 17.64 -2.06 3.78
CA PRO A 319 16.98 -2.29 5.05
C PRO A 319 15.84 -1.30 5.20
N GLN A 320 14.60 -1.75 4.98
CA GLN A 320 13.41 -0.98 5.33
C GLN A 320 13.55 -0.50 6.77
N THR A 321 13.42 0.81 6.97
CA THR A 321 13.22 1.38 8.30
C THR A 321 11.85 0.89 8.79
N GLU A 322 11.71 0.67 10.10
CA GLU A 322 10.49 0.04 10.66
C GLU A 322 9.23 0.86 10.36
N THR A 323 9.37 2.15 10.11
CA THR A 323 8.28 3.09 9.77
C THR A 323 7.93 3.11 8.28
N ASP A 324 8.73 2.47 7.42
CA ASP A 324 8.58 2.47 5.95
C ASP A 324 8.08 1.12 5.41
N ALA A 325 7.70 0.20 6.29
CA ALA A 325 7.25 -1.14 5.93
C ALA A 325 5.79 -1.19 5.46
N ASP A 326 5.08 -0.06 5.33
CA ASP A 326 3.76 -0.01 4.67
C ASP A 326 3.93 -0.51 3.22
N THR A 327 3.45 -1.71 2.90
CA THR A 327 3.37 -2.21 1.52
C THR A 327 1.93 -2.51 1.15
N GLU A 328 1.52 -2.08 -0.03
CA GLU A 328 0.27 -2.58 -0.62
C GLU A 328 0.57 -3.90 -1.30
N SER A 329 -0.28 -4.91 -1.06
CA SER A 329 -0.24 -6.14 -1.87
C SER A 329 -0.35 -5.74 -3.33
N SER A 330 0.50 -6.34 -4.18
CA SER A 330 0.76 -6.02 -5.58
C SER A 330 -0.43 -6.18 -6.55
N SER A 331 -1.66 -6.01 -6.08
CA SER A 331 -2.90 -6.12 -6.85
C SER A 331 -3.41 -4.77 -7.36
N GLU A 332 -2.64 -3.68 -7.29
CA GLU A 332 -3.06 -2.38 -7.85
C GLU A 332 -3.21 -2.42 -9.39
N ASP A 333 -2.58 -3.41 -10.04
CA ASP A 333 -2.39 -3.49 -11.50
C ASP A 333 -2.71 -4.88 -12.11
N GLU A 334 -3.31 -5.81 -11.35
CA GLU A 334 -3.87 -7.07 -11.90
C GLU A 334 -5.29 -6.87 -12.48
#